data_AF-A0A7S2GYW4-F1
#
_entry.id   AF-A0A7S2GYW4-F1
#
_cell.length_a   1.000
_cell.length_b   1.000
_cell.length_c   1.000
_cell.angle_alpha   90.00
_cell.angle_beta   90.00
_cell.angle_gamma   90.00
#
_symmetry.space_group_name_H-M   'P 1'
#
loop_
_entity.id
_entity.type
_entity.pdbx_description
1 polymer ?
#
loop_
_entity_poly.entity_id
_entity_poly.type
_entity_poly.pdbx_seq_one_letter_code
_entity_poly.pdbx_strand_id
1 'polypeptide(L)'
;SETESDLLLKWRDFVQACDADIITGYNTQNFDMPYLMDRAATLKAKCKALGRFPELGRMRNVLSKVKETSFSSAQYGNRDNKETIIEGRVMFDLLPYMFRNHKLSSYSLNSVSAEFLGQQKEDVHHSIISDLQNGSDADR
;
A
#
# COMPACT_ATOMS: atom_id res chain seq x y z
N SER A 1 -13.00 -14.85 1.83
CA SER A 1 -12.17 -15.51 0.81
C SER A 1 -11.44 -16.66 1.46
N GLU A 2 -11.46 -17.86 0.88
CA GLU A 2 -10.86 -19.04 1.53
C GLU A 2 -9.34 -19.16 1.29
N THR A 3 -8.84 -18.51 0.24
CA THR A 3 -7.40 -18.48 -0.08
C THR A 3 -6.92 -17.05 -0.29
N GLU A 4 -5.63 -16.83 -0.05
CA GLU A 4 -4.99 -15.53 -0.30
C GLU A 4 -5.08 -15.11 -1.77
N SER A 5 -5.00 -16.06 -2.71
CA SER A 5 -5.15 -15.78 -4.14
C SER A 5 -6.56 -15.24 -4.47
N ASP A 6 -7.60 -15.83 -3.86
CA ASP A 6 -8.98 -15.33 -4.00
C ASP A 6 -9.14 -13.94 -3.36
N LEU A 7 -8.52 -13.70 -2.20
CA LEU A 7 -8.52 -12.38 -1.56
C LEU A 7 -7.90 -11.30 -2.45
N LEU A 8 -6.72 -11.55 -3.01
CA LEU A 8 -6.03 -10.61 -3.90
C LEU A 8 -6.85 -10.32 -5.17
N LEU A 9 -7.45 -11.35 -5.78
CA LEU A 9 -8.28 -11.17 -6.97
C LEU A 9 -9.55 -10.38 -6.67
N LYS A 10 -10.23 -10.68 -5.56
CA LYS A 10 -11.41 -9.93 -5.11
C LYS A 10 -11.08 -8.48 -4.76
N TRP A 11 -9.93 -8.23 -4.15
CA TRP A 11 -9.48 -6.87 -3.89
C TRP A 11 -9.22 -6.11 -5.19
N ARG A 12 -8.57 -6.73 -6.19
CA ARG A 12 -8.43 -6.10 -7.52
C ARG A 12 -9.80 -5.79 -8.14
N ASP A 13 -10.72 -6.74 -8.13
CA ASP A 13 -12.07 -6.55 -8.64
C ASP A 13 -12.82 -5.44 -7.92
N PHE A 14 -12.65 -5.35 -6.60
CA PHE A 14 -13.19 -4.26 -5.79
C PHE A 14 -12.61 -2.90 -6.20
N VAL A 15 -11.29 -2.77 -6.36
CA VAL A 15 -10.66 -1.52 -6.80
C VAL A 15 -11.18 -1.08 -8.17
N GLN A 16 -11.36 -2.02 -9.10
CA GLN A 16 -11.94 -1.72 -10.42
C GLN A 16 -13.41 -1.32 -10.33
N ALA A 17 -14.21 -2.02 -9.51
CA ALA A 17 -15.65 -1.78 -9.38
C ALA A 17 -15.98 -0.49 -8.63
N CYS A 18 -15.20 -0.17 -7.59
CA CYS A 18 -15.31 1.09 -6.85
C CYS A 18 -14.93 2.30 -7.72
N ASP A 19 -14.06 2.08 -8.71
CA ASP A 19 -13.54 3.08 -9.64
C ASP A 19 -12.99 4.37 -8.97
N ALA A 20 -12.20 4.20 -7.91
CA ALA A 20 -11.61 5.33 -7.20
C ALA A 20 -10.68 6.18 -8.09
N ASP A 21 -10.90 7.51 -8.11
CA ASP A 21 -10.02 8.45 -8.80
C ASP A 21 -8.66 8.59 -8.10
N ILE A 22 -8.68 8.55 -6.77
CA ILE A 22 -7.51 8.73 -5.91
C ILE A 22 -7.36 7.52 -4.99
N ILE A 23 -6.17 6.93 -4.98
CA ILE A 23 -5.76 5.93 -4.02
C ILE A 23 -4.79 6.60 -3.05
N THR A 24 -5.16 6.63 -1.78
CA THR A 24 -4.38 7.26 -0.72
C THR A 24 -4.11 6.29 0.43
N GLY A 25 -3.21 6.68 1.32
CA GLY A 25 -2.80 5.90 2.49
C GLY A 25 -1.53 6.47 3.09
N TYR A 26 -0.89 5.68 3.95
CA TYR A 26 0.32 6.08 4.66
C TYR A 26 1.44 5.08 4.36
N ASN A 27 2.49 5.51 3.65
CA ASN A 27 3.59 4.67 3.18
C ASN A 27 3.20 3.58 2.15
N THR A 28 2.07 3.76 1.48
CA THR A 28 1.48 2.85 0.51
C THR A 28 2.37 2.64 -0.72
N GLN A 29 3.14 3.66 -1.12
CA GLN A 29 4.01 3.57 -2.29
C GLN A 29 5.28 2.75 -2.04
N ASN A 30 5.82 2.77 -0.82
CA ASN A 30 7.07 2.06 -0.48
C ASN A 30 6.85 0.69 0.14
N PHE A 31 5.67 0.43 0.72
CA PHE A 31 5.36 -0.83 1.39
C PHE A 31 4.20 -1.58 0.73
N ASP A 32 2.97 -1.07 0.85
CA ASP A 32 1.76 -1.83 0.51
C ASP A 32 1.71 -2.26 -0.96
N MET A 33 1.85 -1.32 -1.90
CA MET A 33 1.75 -1.65 -3.33
C MET A 33 2.89 -2.55 -3.81
N PRO A 34 4.18 -2.28 -3.51
CA PRO A 34 5.26 -3.21 -3.82
C PRO A 34 5.03 -4.61 -3.23
N TYR A 35 4.62 -4.70 -1.96
CA TYR A 35 4.38 -5.98 -1.30
C TYR A 35 3.26 -6.77 -1.97
N LEU A 36 2.13 -6.13 -2.28
CA LEU A 36 1.01 -6.76 -2.98
C LEU A 36 1.39 -7.27 -4.37
N MET A 37 2.15 -6.47 -5.13
CA MET A 37 2.62 -6.84 -6.47
C MET A 37 3.57 -8.05 -6.41
N ASP A 38 4.55 -8.02 -5.51
CA ASP A 38 5.52 -9.10 -5.34
C ASP A 38 4.86 -10.37 -4.80
N ARG A 39 3.89 -10.23 -3.90
CA ARG A 39 3.13 -11.35 -3.34
C ARG A 39 2.26 -12.03 -4.40
N ALA A 40 1.54 -11.26 -5.20
CA ALA A 40 0.75 -11.78 -6.31
C ALA A 40 1.63 -12.48 -7.35
N ALA A 41 2.80 -11.91 -7.67
CA ALA A 41 3.78 -12.53 -8.56
C ALA A 41 4.30 -13.87 -8.01
N THR A 42 4.59 -13.93 -6.71
CA THR A 42 5.05 -15.16 -6.02
C THR A 42 3.97 -16.24 -6.05
N LEU A 43 2.71 -15.88 -5.79
CA LEU A 43 1.59 -16.83 -5.77
C LEU A 43 1.10 -17.23 -7.16
N LYS A 44 1.47 -16.50 -8.23
CA LYS A 44 1.09 -16.79 -9.62
C LYS A 44 1.44 -18.21 -10.06
N ALA A 45 2.52 -18.78 -9.54
CA ALA A 45 2.91 -20.17 -9.81
C ALA A 45 1.84 -21.19 -9.35
N LYS A 46 1.13 -20.87 -8.26
CA LYS A 46 0.03 -21.69 -7.71
C LYS A 46 -1.33 -21.31 -8.30
N CYS A 47 -1.52 -20.03 -8.64
CA CYS A 47 -2.77 -19.53 -9.22
C CYS A 47 -2.48 -18.63 -10.43
N LYS A 48 -2.59 -19.19 -11.64
CA LYS A 48 -2.31 -18.45 -12.90
C LYS A 48 -3.18 -17.20 -13.07
N ALA A 49 -4.38 -17.19 -12.49
CA ALA A 49 -5.29 -16.05 -12.51
C ALA A 49 -4.71 -14.81 -11.81
N LEU A 50 -3.71 -14.94 -10.92
CA LEU A 50 -3.01 -13.78 -10.36
C LEU A 50 -2.14 -13.03 -11.38
N GLY A 51 -1.95 -13.58 -12.58
CA GLY A 51 -1.32 -12.84 -13.68
C GLY A 51 -2.01 -11.52 -14.04
N ARG A 52 -3.32 -11.42 -13.79
CA ARG A 52 -4.13 -10.20 -13.97
C ARG A 52 -4.25 -9.36 -12.69
N PHE A 53 -3.60 -9.73 -11.59
CA PHE A 53 -3.61 -8.90 -10.37
C PHE A 53 -3.10 -7.47 -10.62
N PRO A 54 -2.00 -7.25 -11.39
CA PRO A 54 -1.51 -5.91 -11.65
C PRO A 54 -2.39 -5.06 -12.57
N GLU A 55 -3.50 -5.57 -13.10
CA GLU A 55 -4.45 -4.80 -13.91
C GLU A 55 -5.33 -3.91 -13.00
N LEU A 56 -4.72 -2.89 -12.37
CA LEU A 56 -5.41 -2.02 -11.39
C LEU A 56 -5.94 -0.71 -12.01
N GLY A 57 -5.42 -0.35 -13.19
CA GLY A 57 -5.79 0.87 -13.90
C GLY A 57 -7.15 0.80 -14.59
N ARG A 58 -7.57 1.94 -15.17
CA ARG A 58 -8.77 2.05 -16.02
C ARG A 58 -8.51 1.53 -17.43
N MET A 59 -7.24 1.50 -17.85
CA MET A 59 -6.83 1.00 -19.16
C MET A 59 -6.83 -0.53 -19.17
N ARG A 60 -7.67 -1.11 -20.03
CA ARG A 60 -7.76 -2.57 -20.19
C ARG A 60 -6.44 -3.15 -20.71
N ASN A 61 -6.05 -4.32 -20.21
CA ASN A 61 -4.83 -5.03 -20.59
C ASN A 61 -3.53 -4.25 -20.32
N VAL A 62 -3.56 -3.23 -19.46
CA VAL A 62 -2.37 -2.50 -19.02
C VAL A 62 -2.04 -2.89 -17.58
N LEU A 63 -0.83 -3.42 -17.39
CA LEU A 63 -0.33 -3.80 -16.07
C LEU A 63 0.26 -2.58 -15.37
N SER A 64 -0.19 -2.33 -14.15
CA SER A 64 0.44 -1.40 -13.21
C SER A 64 1.84 -1.88 -12.85
N LYS A 65 2.77 -0.94 -12.74
CA LYS A 65 4.20 -1.21 -12.50
C LYS A 65 4.71 -0.37 -11.34
N VAL A 66 5.54 -0.99 -10.52
CA VAL A 66 6.32 -0.29 -9.49
C VAL A 66 7.62 0.16 -10.14
N LYS A 67 7.91 1.45 -10.04
CA LYS A 67 9.12 2.09 -10.54
C LYS A 67 9.91 2.64 -9.36
N GLU A 68 11.21 2.43 -9.35
CA GLU A 68 12.10 3.09 -8.40
C GLU A 68 12.41 4.50 -8.90
N THR A 69 12.34 5.46 -7.98
CA THR A 69 12.57 6.88 -8.22
C THR A 69 13.50 7.40 -7.15
N SER A 70 14.58 8.05 -7.54
CA SER A 70 15.46 8.74 -6.60
C SER A 70 15.25 10.24 -6.73
N PHE A 71 15.07 10.91 -5.59
CA PHE A 71 14.95 12.35 -5.51
C PHE A 71 16.10 12.89 -4.66
N SER A 72 16.86 13.83 -5.23
CA SER A 72 17.98 14.49 -4.56
C SER A 72 17.78 16.00 -4.65
N SER A 73 17.84 16.67 -3.50
CA SER A 73 17.86 18.14 -3.46
C SER A 73 18.54 18.65 -2.19
N ALA A 74 19.13 19.84 -2.26
CA ALA A 74 19.79 20.46 -1.10
C ALA A 74 18.84 20.71 0.09
N GLN A 75 17.55 20.92 -0.18
CA GLN A 75 16.55 21.24 0.84
C GLN A 75 15.88 19.98 1.44
N TYR A 76 15.72 18.91 0.66
CA TYR A 76 14.97 17.72 1.08
C TYR A 76 15.84 16.46 1.21
N GLY A 77 17.15 16.56 0.96
CA GLY A 77 18.10 15.46 1.00
C GLY A 77 17.97 14.49 -0.17
N ASN A 78 18.62 13.33 -0.04
CA ASN A 78 18.51 12.21 -0.97
C ASN A 78 17.49 11.21 -0.43
N ARG A 79 16.55 10.80 -1.28
CA ARG A 79 15.52 9.83 -0.95
C ARG A 79 15.27 8.91 -2.13
N ASP A 80 15.35 7.62 -1.85
CA ASP A 80 14.88 6.58 -2.75
C ASP A 80 13.42 6.29 -2.40
N ASN A 81 12.55 6.38 -3.40
CA ASN A 81 11.12 6.18 -3.27
C ASN A 81 10.65 5.24 -4.38
N LYS A 82 9.65 4.43 -4.09
CA LYS A 82 8.96 3.67 -5.13
C LYS A 82 7.72 4.44 -5.56
N GLU A 83 7.36 4.34 -6.83
CA GLU A 83 6.14 4.90 -7.39
C GLU A 83 5.39 3.78 -8.10
N THR A 84 4.12 3.58 -7.76
CA THR A 84 3.28 2.62 -8.49
C THR A 84 2.44 3.37 -9.50
N ILE A 85 2.65 3.07 -10.78
CA ILE A 85 1.92 3.69 -11.88
C ILE A 85 0.64 2.90 -12.13
N ILE A 86 -0.50 3.55 -11.95
CA ILE A 86 -1.84 3.00 -12.17
C ILE A 86 -2.59 3.88 -13.16
N GLU A 87 -2.62 3.45 -14.42
CA GLU A 87 -3.18 4.28 -15.51
C GLU A 87 -4.62 4.70 -15.25
N GLY A 88 -4.88 6.00 -15.32
CA GLY A 88 -6.19 6.59 -15.07
C GLY A 88 -6.56 6.78 -13.60
N ARG A 89 -5.64 6.55 -12.64
CA ARG A 89 -5.82 6.79 -11.21
C ARG A 89 -4.64 7.58 -10.63
N VAL A 90 -4.90 8.41 -9.62
CA VAL A 90 -3.88 9.18 -8.91
C VAL A 90 -3.47 8.46 -7.63
N MET A 91 -2.18 8.24 -7.45
CA MET A 91 -1.62 7.77 -6.18
C MET A 91 -1.24 8.97 -5.31
N PHE A 92 -1.80 9.08 -4.12
CA PHE A 92 -1.50 10.15 -3.17
C PHE A 92 -1.11 9.58 -1.80
N ASP A 93 0.19 9.38 -1.57
CA ASP A 93 0.72 8.91 -0.30
C ASP A 93 0.94 10.05 0.68
N LEU A 94 0.42 9.92 1.90
CA LEU A 94 0.55 10.92 2.94
C LEU A 94 1.98 11.03 3.48
N LEU A 95 2.77 9.96 3.50
CA LEU A 95 4.09 10.01 4.13
C LEU A 95 5.04 11.01 3.41
N PRO A 96 5.19 10.99 2.07
CA PRO A 96 5.92 12.03 1.34
C PRO A 96 5.36 13.44 1.56
N TYR A 97 4.03 13.57 1.65
CA TYR A 97 3.38 14.85 1.95
C TYR A 97 3.80 15.38 3.33
N MET A 98 3.80 14.53 4.36
CA MET A 98 4.21 14.90 5.71
C MET A 98 5.65 15.38 5.73
N PHE A 99 6.55 14.65 5.07
CA PHE A 99 7.96 15.02 4.98
C PHE A 99 8.23 16.34 4.25
N ARG A 100 7.39 16.70 3.26
CA ARG A 100 7.55 17.94 2.50
C ARG A 100 6.99 19.15 3.24
N ASN A 101 5.89 18.99 3.96
CA ASN A 101 5.11 20.13 4.47
C ASN A 101 5.22 20.34 5.99
N HIS A 102 5.72 19.35 6.74
CA HIS A 102 5.80 19.42 8.20
C HIS A 102 7.20 19.09 8.69
N LYS A 103 7.63 19.74 9.79
CA LYS A 103 8.88 19.44 10.48
C LYS A 103 8.57 18.76 11.81
N LEU A 104 8.48 17.44 11.77
CA LEU A 104 8.15 16.62 12.94
C LEU A 104 9.39 15.91 13.47
N SER A 105 9.38 15.60 14.77
CA SER A 105 10.41 14.77 15.41
C SER A 105 10.34 13.30 14.95
N SER A 106 9.14 12.83 14.59
CA SER A 106 8.88 11.48 14.09
C SER A 106 7.77 11.52 13.04
N TYR A 107 7.92 10.70 12.00
CA TYR A 107 6.95 10.52 10.92
C TYR A 107 6.31 9.13 10.95
N SER A 108 6.32 8.44 12.10
CA SER A 108 5.50 7.25 12.25
C SER A 108 4.01 7.64 12.25
N LEU A 109 3.15 6.77 11.72
CA LEU A 109 1.71 7.03 11.70
C LEU A 109 1.15 7.36 13.09
N ASN A 110 1.64 6.67 14.13
CA ASN A 110 1.26 6.96 15.52
C ASN A 110 1.64 8.39 15.94
N SER A 111 2.87 8.84 15.61
CA SER A 111 3.33 10.19 15.97
C SER A 111 2.55 11.27 15.23
N VAL A 112 2.32 11.08 13.93
CA VAL A 112 1.52 12.00 13.12
C VAL A 112 0.06 12.04 13.58
N SER A 113 -0.54 10.88 13.88
CA SER A 113 -1.89 10.81 14.42
C SER A 113 -2.00 11.55 15.77
N ALA A 114 -1.02 11.36 16.66
CA ALA A 114 -1.02 12.03 17.96
C ALA A 114 -0.90 13.55 17.81
N GLU A 115 -0.04 14.03 16.92
CA GLU A 115 0.18 15.46 16.68
C GLU A 115 -1.05 16.16 16.08
N PHE A 116 -1.67 15.58 15.04
CA PHE A 116 -2.72 16.26 14.28
C PHE A 116 -4.14 15.91 14.71
N LEU A 117 -4.36 14.71 15.27
CA LEU A 117 -5.69 14.22 15.65
C LEU A 117 -5.86 14.08 17.17
N GLY A 118 -4.78 14.19 17.95
CA GLY A 118 -4.82 13.92 19.39
C GLY A 118 -5.13 12.47 19.74
N GLN A 119 -4.96 11.55 18.77
CA GLN A 119 -5.26 10.13 18.91
C GLN A 119 -4.01 9.30 18.71
N GLN A 120 -3.87 8.26 19.53
CA GLN A 120 -2.82 7.26 19.36
C GLN A 120 -3.33 6.09 18.55
N LYS A 121 -2.44 5.50 17.74
CA LYS A 121 -2.72 4.25 17.06
C LYS A 121 -2.84 3.13 18.09
N GLU A 122 -3.82 2.25 17.92
CA GLU A 122 -3.83 0.97 18.61
C GLU A 122 -2.64 0.13 18.12
N ASP A 123 -1.59 0.08 18.94
CA ASP A 123 -0.35 -0.60 18.57
C ASP A 123 -0.47 -2.11 18.80
N VAL A 124 -0.62 -2.84 17.69
CA VAL A 124 -0.43 -4.29 17.65
C VAL A 124 1.02 -4.59 17.28
N HIS A 125 1.74 -5.27 18.17
CA HIS A 125 3.13 -5.63 17.91
C HIS A 125 3.20 -6.66 16.76
N HIS A 126 4.13 -6.50 15.82
CA HIS A 126 4.18 -7.36 14.62
C HIS A 126 4.33 -8.85 14.93
N SER A 127 4.93 -9.20 16.08
CA SER A 127 5.12 -10.60 16.49
C SER A 127 3.83 -11.33 16.83
N ILE A 128 2.79 -10.61 17.28
CA ILE A 128 1.52 -11.22 17.70
C ILE A 128 0.49 -11.28 16.56
N ILE A 129 0.75 -10.64 15.42
CA ILE A 129 -0.18 -10.61 14.28
C ILE A 129 -0.52 -12.03 13.79
N SER A 130 0.49 -12.90 13.67
CA SER A 130 0.29 -14.29 13.26
C SER A 130 -0.57 -15.07 14.25
N ASP A 131 -0.39 -14.82 15.55
CA ASP A 131 -1.14 -15.49 16.61
C ASP A 131 -2.59 -15.05 16.61
N LEU A 132 -2.84 -13.74 16.47
CA LEU A 132 -4.18 -13.15 16.33
C LEU A 132 -4.91 -13.70 15.10
N GLN A 133 -4.23 -13.76 13.95
CA GLN A 133 -4.81 -14.33 12.73
C GLN A 133 -5.21 -15.81 12.89
N ASN A 134 -4.44 -16.58 13.67
CA ASN A 134 -4.72 -17.99 13.98
C ASN A 134 -5.75 -18.17 15.11
N GLY A 135 -6.13 -17.09 15.79
CA GLY A 135 -7.14 -17.06 16.83
C GLY A 135 -8.58 -17.15 16.31
N SER A 136 -9.51 -16.68 17.14
CA SER A 136 -10.94 -16.63 16.83
C SER A 136 -11.30 -15.44 15.95
N ASP A 137 -12.53 -15.42 15.44
CA ASP A 137 -13.03 -14.27 14.66
C ASP A 137 -13.11 -12.96 15.48
N ALA A 138 -13.08 -13.04 16.81
CA ALA A 138 -12.99 -11.86 17.68
C ALA A 138 -11.55 -11.37 17.89
N ASP A 139 -10.55 -12.22 17.61
CA ASP A 139 -9.12 -11.88 17.69
C ASP A 139 -8.58 -11.32 16.37
N ARG A 140 -9.35 -11.48 15.29
CA ARG A 140 -9.04 -11.07 13.91
C ARG A 140 -9.54 -9.67 13.57
#